data_AF-A0A964D9W0-F1
#
_entry.id   AF-A0A964D9W0-F1
#
_cell.length_a   1.000
_cell.length_b   1.000
_cell.length_c   1.000
_cell.angle_alpha   90.00
_cell.angle_beta   90.00
_cell.angle_gamma   90.00
#
_symmetry.space_group_name_H-M   'P 1'
#
loop_
_entity.id
_entity.type
_entity.pdbx_description
1 polymer ?
#
loop_
_entity_poly.entity_id
_entity_poly.type
_entity_poly.pdbx_seq_one_letter_code
_entity_poly.pdbx_strand_id
1 'polypeptide(L)'
;MKLTDFFERTYVVNLPERQDRRRDITKELANVGISLATNSVEIFPASRPETAGEFPSIGAWGCFLSHLSILKHARQQNLSNVLVMEDDLAISPTLIAQQSALIEQLQGQDWGMVYLGHYLTDSNLPKVDPNGRSSEAAVLLKPYTRAIQTTHFYGVNGQILDRLIAFLEQVQQRPSGHPDGGPMHVDGAYCTFRAQNPDITTLIAEPNLGWQRSSRSDINASAWYDYVPLVRDVANAARGAKVWLSNK
;
A
#
# COMPACT_ATOMS: atom_id res chain seq x y z
N MET A 1 22.87 -1.51 -9.17
CA MET A 1 21.78 -0.56 -9.49
C MET A 1 21.16 -0.15 -8.16
N LYS A 2 20.73 1.11 -7.98
CA LYS A 2 19.95 1.50 -6.80
C LYS A 2 18.46 1.32 -7.05
N LEU A 3 17.69 1.25 -5.97
CA LEU A 3 16.23 1.19 -6.05
C LEU A 3 15.63 2.38 -6.84
N THR A 4 16.19 3.57 -6.65
CA THR A 4 15.85 4.83 -7.35
C THR A 4 16.27 4.91 -8.82
N ASP A 5 17.03 3.91 -9.29
CA ASP A 5 17.45 3.78 -10.69
C ASP A 5 16.58 2.73 -11.43
N PHE A 6 15.98 1.79 -10.69
CA PHE A 6 15.07 0.77 -11.21
C PHE A 6 13.62 1.26 -11.31
N PHE A 7 13.13 1.93 -10.26
CA PHE A 7 11.83 2.62 -10.27
C PHE A 7 12.00 4.04 -10.81
N GLU A 8 11.41 4.33 -11.97
CA GLU A 8 11.58 5.61 -12.69
C GLU A 8 11.02 6.82 -11.90
N ARG A 9 10.07 6.57 -11.00
CA ARG A 9 9.67 7.51 -9.95
C ARG A 9 9.40 6.77 -8.64
N THR A 10 9.88 7.36 -7.55
CA THR A 10 9.49 7.05 -6.17
C THR A 10 8.64 8.20 -5.65
N TYR A 11 7.38 7.92 -5.35
CA TYR A 11 6.44 8.88 -4.76
C TYR A 11 6.36 8.69 -3.24
N VAL A 12 6.37 9.79 -2.50
CA VAL A 12 6.20 9.82 -1.04
C VAL A 12 4.92 10.61 -0.74
N VAL A 13 3.86 9.91 -0.36
CA VAL A 13 2.55 10.48 -0.01
C VAL A 13 2.70 11.27 1.29
N ASN A 14 2.46 12.59 1.25
CA ASN A 14 2.53 13.48 2.41
C ASN A 14 1.44 14.55 2.33
N LEU A 15 0.71 14.76 3.42
CA LEU A 15 -0.18 15.91 3.57
C LEU A 15 0.67 17.20 3.67
N PRO A 16 0.47 18.23 2.82
CA PRO A 16 1.30 19.43 2.80
C PRO A 16 1.41 20.16 4.15
N GLU A 17 0.38 20.07 5.00
CA GLU A 17 0.38 20.61 6.36
C GLU A 17 1.23 19.79 7.36
N ARG A 18 1.47 18.50 7.10
CA ARG A 18 2.26 17.59 7.96
C ARG A 18 3.75 17.73 7.69
N GLN A 19 4.28 18.92 7.96
CA GLN A 19 5.71 19.24 7.88
C GLN A 19 6.57 18.41 8.86
N ASP A 20 5.97 17.92 9.95
CA ASP A 20 6.58 16.98 10.90
C ASP A 20 6.84 15.62 10.24
N ARG A 21 5.82 14.98 9.66
CA ARG A 21 5.94 13.71 8.92
C ARG A 21 6.88 13.90 7.73
N ARG A 22 6.74 14.99 6.95
CA ARG A 22 7.64 15.31 5.84
C ARG A 22 9.12 15.34 6.23
N ARG A 23 9.46 16.01 7.34
CA ARG A 23 10.83 16.05 7.88
C ARG A 23 11.29 14.66 8.30
N ASP A 24 10.43 13.88 8.93
CA ASP A 24 10.82 12.61 9.54
C ASP A 24 10.77 11.40 8.58
N ILE A 25 10.12 11.52 7.41
CA ILE A 25 10.37 10.65 6.24
C ILE A 25 11.60 11.11 5.44
N THR A 26 11.86 12.42 5.32
CA THR A 26 13.08 12.93 4.63
C THR A 26 14.35 12.39 5.29
N LYS A 27 14.40 12.33 6.62
CA LYS A 27 15.49 11.69 7.36
C LYS A 27 15.60 10.19 7.05
N GLU A 28 14.47 9.49 7.04
CA GLU A 28 14.44 8.04 6.84
C GLU A 28 14.93 7.64 5.44
N LEU A 29 14.51 8.37 4.41
CA LEU A 29 15.00 8.21 3.04
C LEU A 29 16.51 8.44 2.97
N ALA A 30 17.01 9.50 3.61
CA ALA A 30 18.44 9.78 3.68
C ALA A 30 19.24 8.68 4.42
N ASN A 31 18.68 8.10 5.50
CA ASN A 31 19.27 6.97 6.21
C ASN A 31 19.47 5.75 5.28
N VAL A 32 18.57 5.54 4.31
CA VAL A 32 18.67 4.47 3.30
C VAL A 32 19.26 4.90 1.95
N GLY A 33 19.87 6.09 1.88
CA GLY A 33 20.55 6.59 0.68
C GLY A 33 19.63 7.04 -0.47
N ILE A 34 18.32 7.16 -0.22
CA ILE A 34 17.33 7.70 -1.14
C ILE A 34 17.28 9.22 -0.95
N SER A 35 17.51 9.98 -2.02
CA SER A 35 17.68 11.44 -1.95
C SER A 35 16.57 12.20 -2.69
N LEU A 36 15.90 13.10 -1.96
CA LEU A 36 14.92 14.05 -2.52
C LEU A 36 15.55 15.09 -3.47
N ALA A 37 16.89 15.10 -3.63
CA ALA A 37 17.59 15.92 -4.62
C ALA A 37 17.72 15.23 -5.99
N THR A 38 17.18 14.02 -6.16
CA THR A 38 17.14 13.31 -7.46
C THR A 38 15.75 13.46 -8.11
N ASN A 39 15.72 13.68 -9.42
CA ASN A 39 14.47 13.87 -10.17
C ASN A 39 13.56 12.62 -10.21
N SER A 40 14.05 11.46 -9.73
CA SER A 40 13.28 10.22 -9.57
C SER A 40 12.65 10.06 -8.18
N VAL A 41 12.73 11.04 -7.27
CA VAL A 41 12.04 10.99 -5.97
C VAL A 41 11.20 12.26 -5.73
N GLU A 42 9.92 12.08 -5.41
CA GLU A 42 8.91 13.15 -5.39
C GLU A 42 8.06 13.08 -4.11
N ILE A 43 7.97 14.18 -3.37
CA ILE A 43 6.98 14.32 -2.29
C ILE A 43 5.63 14.65 -2.94
N PHE A 44 4.74 13.67 -3.03
CA PHE A 44 3.44 13.81 -3.69
C PHE A 44 2.41 14.37 -2.69
N PRO A 45 1.69 15.46 -3.04
CA PRO A 45 0.71 16.07 -2.14
C PRO A 45 -0.48 15.14 -1.94
N ALA A 46 -0.67 14.67 -0.70
CA ALA A 46 -1.81 13.84 -0.35
C ALA A 46 -3.12 14.63 -0.41
N SER A 47 -4.19 13.96 -0.87
CA SER A 47 -5.53 14.51 -0.95
C SER A 47 -6.23 14.48 0.41
N ARG A 48 -7.00 15.53 0.72
CA ARG A 48 -7.81 15.63 1.94
C ARG A 48 -9.22 16.18 1.61
N PRO A 49 -10.21 15.29 1.35
CA PRO A 49 -11.59 15.70 1.13
C PRO A 49 -12.21 16.42 2.33
N GLU A 50 -13.23 17.25 2.09
CA GLU A 50 -13.97 17.95 3.15
C GLU A 50 -14.91 17.03 3.94
N THR A 51 -15.37 15.94 3.31
CA THR A 51 -16.28 14.94 3.89
C THR A 51 -15.80 13.53 3.54
N ALA A 52 -16.36 12.49 4.17
CA ALA A 52 -16.00 11.10 3.86
C ALA A 52 -16.71 10.56 2.58
N GLY A 53 -17.82 11.17 2.16
CA GLY A 53 -18.70 10.57 1.15
C GLY A 53 -19.17 9.18 1.58
N GLU A 54 -19.10 8.21 0.66
CA GLU A 54 -19.40 6.79 0.87
C GLU A 54 -18.23 5.98 1.50
N PHE A 55 -17.05 6.59 1.66
CA PHE A 55 -15.86 5.93 2.20
C PHE A 55 -15.89 5.84 3.74
N PRO A 56 -15.15 4.90 4.36
CA PRO A 56 -15.11 4.72 5.81
C PRO A 56 -14.72 5.96 6.62
N SER A 57 -13.90 6.86 6.06
CA SER A 57 -13.54 8.15 6.67
C SER A 57 -12.95 9.12 5.65
N ILE A 58 -12.83 10.40 6.04
CA ILE A 58 -12.08 11.43 5.28
C ILE A 58 -10.65 10.95 4.98
N GLY A 59 -9.99 10.32 5.96
CA GLY A 59 -8.65 9.77 5.81
C GLY A 59 -8.59 8.60 4.81
N ALA A 60 -9.58 7.71 4.85
CA ALA A 60 -9.67 6.59 3.91
C ALA A 60 -9.84 7.08 2.46
N TRP A 61 -10.73 8.06 2.23
CA TRP A 61 -10.94 8.63 0.89
C TRP A 61 -9.74 9.46 0.42
N GLY A 62 -9.15 10.27 1.30
CA GLY A 62 -7.95 11.06 1.00
C GLY A 62 -6.75 10.20 0.63
N CYS A 63 -6.50 9.12 1.38
CA CYS A 63 -5.52 8.09 1.05
C CYS A 63 -5.81 7.46 -0.34
N PHE A 64 -7.04 6.98 -0.57
CA PHE A 64 -7.47 6.39 -1.83
C PHE A 64 -7.24 7.33 -3.04
N LEU A 65 -7.65 8.60 -2.93
CA LEU A 65 -7.45 9.62 -3.96
C LEU A 65 -5.97 9.92 -4.21
N SER A 66 -5.14 9.92 -3.17
CA SER A 66 -3.69 10.16 -3.28
C SER A 66 -3.03 9.07 -4.13
N HIS A 67 -3.28 7.80 -3.81
CA HIS A 67 -2.72 6.67 -4.56
C HIS A 67 -3.28 6.59 -5.99
N LEU A 68 -4.58 6.81 -6.20
CA LEU A 68 -5.16 6.88 -7.55
C LEU A 68 -4.54 8.02 -8.38
N SER A 69 -4.29 9.17 -7.77
CA SER A 69 -3.66 10.31 -8.45
C SER A 69 -2.21 10.01 -8.85
N ILE A 70 -1.45 9.34 -7.98
CA ILE A 70 -0.10 8.83 -8.28
C ILE A 70 -0.13 7.86 -9.46
N LEU A 71 -1.03 6.87 -9.47
CA LEU A 71 -1.13 5.90 -10.56
C LEU A 71 -1.50 6.58 -11.90
N LYS A 72 -2.45 7.52 -11.88
CA LYS A 72 -2.83 8.32 -13.05
C LYS A 72 -1.67 9.17 -13.57
N HIS A 73 -0.90 9.78 -12.68
CA HIS A 73 0.27 10.58 -13.02
C HIS A 73 1.42 9.73 -13.59
N ALA A 74 1.67 8.55 -13.01
CA ALA A 74 2.63 7.58 -13.53
C ALA A 74 2.27 7.12 -14.96
N ARG A 75 0.99 6.81 -15.20
CA ARG A 75 0.48 6.50 -16.55
C ARG A 75 0.65 7.69 -17.50
N GLN A 76 0.31 8.91 -17.07
CA GLN A 76 0.43 10.10 -17.90
C GLN A 76 1.88 10.41 -18.32
N GLN A 77 2.87 10.07 -17.48
CA GLN A 77 4.29 10.16 -17.81
C GLN A 77 4.83 8.91 -18.52
N ASN A 78 4.00 7.90 -18.80
CA ASN A 78 4.33 6.60 -19.39
C ASN A 78 5.44 5.84 -18.63
N LEU A 79 5.44 5.91 -17.30
CA LEU A 79 6.51 5.34 -16.49
C LEU A 79 6.47 3.80 -16.49
N SER A 80 7.62 3.17 -16.76
CA SER A 80 7.74 1.71 -16.89
C SER A 80 7.43 0.97 -15.59
N ASN A 81 7.77 1.56 -14.44
CA ASN A 81 7.39 1.10 -13.11
C ASN A 81 7.65 2.21 -12.06
N VAL A 82 6.88 2.20 -10.97
CA VAL A 82 6.92 3.23 -9.92
C VAL A 82 6.90 2.64 -8.51
N LEU A 83 7.56 3.33 -7.58
CA LEU A 83 7.60 3.02 -6.15
C LEU A 83 6.75 4.04 -5.39
N VAL A 84 6.03 3.60 -4.36
CA VAL A 84 5.13 4.43 -3.56
C VAL A 84 5.38 4.16 -2.08
N MET A 85 5.49 5.25 -1.31
CA MET A 85 5.73 5.25 0.13
C MET A 85 4.74 6.19 0.82
N GLU A 86 4.39 5.91 2.07
CA GLU A 86 3.67 6.85 2.95
C GLU A 86 4.67 7.54 3.92
N ASP A 87 4.38 8.76 4.35
CA ASP A 87 5.28 9.60 5.16
C ASP A 87 5.41 9.20 6.64
N ASP A 88 4.71 8.15 7.09
CA ASP A 88 4.99 7.45 8.36
C ASP A 88 5.85 6.18 8.19
N LEU A 89 6.28 5.82 6.98
CA LEU A 89 7.18 4.68 6.74
C LEU A 89 8.48 4.77 7.56
N ALA A 90 8.85 3.69 8.23
CA ALA A 90 10.21 3.37 8.67
C ALA A 90 10.80 2.28 7.77
N ILE A 91 12.08 2.37 7.42
CA ILE A 91 12.71 1.54 6.39
C ILE A 91 13.83 0.69 7.00
N SER A 92 13.83 -0.61 6.70
CA SER A 92 14.87 -1.53 7.15
C SER A 92 16.23 -1.20 6.53
N PRO A 93 17.32 -1.07 7.32
CA PRO A 93 18.68 -0.92 6.78
C PRO A 93 19.11 -2.06 5.85
N THR A 94 18.50 -3.25 5.98
CA THR A 94 18.69 -4.38 5.06
C THR A 94 18.34 -4.02 3.61
N LEU A 95 17.46 -3.03 3.36
CA LEU A 95 17.17 -2.52 2.03
C LEU A 95 18.45 -2.03 1.33
N ILE A 96 19.30 -1.26 2.02
CA ILE A 96 20.56 -0.74 1.45
C ILE A 96 21.48 -1.88 1.06
N ALA A 97 21.63 -2.86 1.96
CA ALA A 97 22.55 -3.98 1.83
C ALA A 97 22.16 -4.95 0.70
N GLN A 98 20.86 -5.09 0.43
CA GLN A 98 20.35 -6.11 -0.49
C GLN A 98 19.63 -5.55 -1.74
N GLN A 99 19.59 -4.22 -1.95
CA GLN A 99 18.91 -3.59 -3.09
C GLN A 99 19.28 -4.17 -4.46
N SER A 100 20.55 -4.54 -4.69
CA SER A 100 20.97 -5.14 -5.96
C SER A 100 20.30 -6.50 -6.20
N ALA A 101 20.26 -7.36 -5.18
CA ALA A 101 19.62 -8.68 -5.26
C ALA A 101 18.08 -8.59 -5.28
N LEU A 102 17.52 -7.53 -4.68
CA LEU A 102 16.09 -7.21 -4.78
C LEU A 102 15.72 -6.79 -6.21
N ILE A 103 16.54 -5.97 -6.86
CA ILE A 103 16.35 -5.53 -8.25
C ILE A 103 16.54 -6.70 -9.22
N GLU A 104 17.55 -7.55 -9.01
CA GLU A 104 17.77 -8.76 -9.80
C GLU A 104 16.54 -9.69 -9.77
N GLN A 105 15.92 -9.85 -8.59
CA GLN A 105 14.65 -10.57 -8.45
C GLN A 105 13.46 -9.87 -9.11
N LEU A 106 13.44 -8.54 -9.23
CA LEU A 106 12.40 -7.78 -9.95
C LEU A 106 12.61 -7.75 -11.47
N GLN A 107 13.82 -8.05 -11.95
CA GLN A 107 14.19 -8.16 -13.36
C GLN A 107 14.06 -9.60 -13.88
N GLY A 108 14.22 -10.60 -13.00
CA GLY A 108 14.18 -12.02 -13.35
C GLY A 108 12.80 -12.70 -13.37
N GLN A 109 11.71 -11.98 -13.08
CA GLN A 109 10.34 -12.53 -13.09
C GLN A 109 9.28 -11.47 -13.43
N ASP A 110 8.14 -11.89 -13.97
CA ASP A 110 7.00 -11.01 -14.23
C ASP A 110 6.26 -10.64 -12.92
N TRP A 111 5.99 -9.35 -12.73
CA TRP A 111 5.27 -8.83 -11.57
C TRP A 111 4.45 -7.59 -11.93
N GLY A 112 3.23 -7.47 -11.37
CA GLY A 112 2.41 -6.26 -11.48
C GLY A 112 2.48 -5.38 -10.23
N MET A 113 2.55 -5.99 -9.04
CA MET A 113 2.70 -5.30 -7.77
C MET A 113 3.78 -5.98 -6.91
N VAL A 114 4.53 -5.19 -6.14
CA VAL A 114 5.47 -5.70 -5.13
C VAL A 114 5.29 -4.92 -3.82
N TYR A 115 5.08 -5.60 -2.70
CA TYR A 115 5.02 -4.97 -1.39
C TYR A 115 6.35 -5.16 -0.66
N LEU A 116 7.07 -4.06 -0.43
CA LEU A 116 8.34 -4.06 0.30
C LEU A 116 8.11 -3.81 1.79
N GLY A 117 7.12 -2.98 2.12
CA GLY A 117 6.49 -2.91 3.44
C GLY A 117 5.06 -3.46 3.36
N HIS A 118 4.69 -4.34 4.29
CA HIS A 118 3.34 -4.93 4.36
C HIS A 118 2.92 -5.25 5.81
N TYR A 119 1.61 -5.43 6.01
CA TYR A 119 1.07 -6.18 7.14
C TYR A 119 0.22 -7.35 6.64
N LEU A 120 0.53 -8.57 7.09
CA LEU A 120 -0.09 -9.79 6.59
C LEU A 120 -1.01 -10.39 7.65
N THR A 121 -2.25 -10.71 7.27
CA THR A 121 -3.24 -11.31 8.18
C THR A 121 -3.06 -12.82 8.37
N ASP A 122 -1.96 -13.40 7.87
CA ASP A 122 -1.63 -14.82 8.02
C ASP A 122 -0.66 -14.98 9.21
N SER A 123 -1.14 -15.57 10.30
CA SER A 123 -0.41 -15.70 11.56
C SER A 123 0.79 -16.64 11.52
N ASN A 124 1.02 -17.34 10.41
CA ASN A 124 2.08 -18.34 10.27
C ASN A 124 3.42 -17.75 9.78
N LEU A 125 3.44 -16.49 9.33
CA LEU A 125 4.67 -15.82 8.94
C LEU A 125 5.35 -15.15 10.15
N PRO A 126 6.69 -15.09 10.21
CA PRO A 126 7.39 -14.50 11.34
C PRO A 126 6.98 -13.05 11.58
N LYS A 127 6.54 -12.74 12.81
CA LYS A 127 6.35 -11.33 13.24
C LYS A 127 7.71 -10.66 13.31
N VAL A 128 8.07 -9.92 12.26
CA VAL A 128 9.33 -9.20 12.14
C VAL A 128 9.44 -8.16 13.24
N ASP A 129 10.61 -8.04 13.88
CA ASP A 129 10.88 -7.06 14.93
C ASP A 129 10.65 -5.62 14.40
N PRO A 130 9.69 -4.85 14.94
CA PRO A 130 9.43 -3.48 14.50
C PRO A 130 10.57 -2.51 14.84
N ASN A 131 11.56 -2.94 15.61
CA ASN A 131 12.79 -2.19 15.92
C ASN A 131 13.92 -2.45 14.90
N GLY A 132 13.67 -3.20 13.84
CA GLY A 132 14.46 -3.14 12.60
C GLY A 132 15.93 -3.52 12.73
N ARG A 133 16.28 -4.53 13.54
CA ARG A 133 17.62 -5.13 13.48
C ARG A 133 17.90 -5.60 12.06
N SER A 134 19.04 -5.18 11.49
CA SER A 134 19.50 -5.62 10.17
C SER A 134 19.57 -7.14 10.13
N SER A 135 18.73 -7.78 9.32
CA SER A 135 18.78 -9.22 9.13
C SER A 135 19.88 -9.57 8.13
N GLU A 136 20.72 -10.54 8.48
CA GLU A 136 21.64 -11.21 7.55
C GLU A 136 20.92 -12.22 6.64
N ALA A 137 19.64 -12.53 6.93
CA ALA A 137 18.84 -13.37 6.04
C ALA A 137 18.65 -12.70 4.68
N ALA A 138 18.79 -13.47 3.61
CA ALA A 138 18.52 -13.01 2.25
C ALA A 138 17.05 -12.59 2.10
N VAL A 139 16.82 -11.43 1.50
CA VAL A 139 15.48 -10.94 1.16
C VAL A 139 15.02 -11.63 -0.11
N LEU A 140 13.95 -12.39 0.02
CA LEU A 140 13.30 -13.09 -1.08
C LEU A 140 11.99 -12.40 -1.45
N LEU A 141 11.79 -12.17 -2.74
CA LEU A 141 10.49 -11.80 -3.29
C LEU A 141 9.66 -13.05 -3.58
N LYS A 142 8.54 -13.20 -2.87
CA LYS A 142 7.67 -14.38 -2.96
C LYS A 142 6.30 -14.01 -3.52
N PRO A 143 5.73 -14.77 -4.47
CA PRO A 143 4.35 -14.61 -4.90
C PRO A 143 3.35 -14.73 -3.74
N TYR A 144 2.38 -13.82 -3.64
CA TYR A 144 1.42 -13.77 -2.53
C TYR A 144 0.02 -13.40 -2.99
N THR A 145 -0.93 -14.31 -2.78
CA THR A 145 -2.33 -14.21 -3.24
C THR A 145 -3.33 -13.81 -2.15
N ARG A 146 -2.93 -13.84 -0.87
CA ARG A 146 -3.81 -13.51 0.27
C ARG A 146 -3.91 -11.99 0.47
N ALA A 147 -4.79 -11.59 1.39
CA ALA A 147 -4.96 -10.19 1.78
C ALA A 147 -3.66 -9.61 2.36
N ILE A 148 -3.34 -8.39 1.93
CA ILE A 148 -2.26 -7.55 2.46
C ILE A 148 -2.95 -6.30 3.00
N GLN A 149 -2.69 -5.95 4.25
CA GLN A 149 -3.11 -4.67 4.82
C GLN A 149 -1.99 -3.64 4.67
N THR A 150 -2.40 -2.36 4.69
CA THR A 150 -1.60 -1.14 4.50
C THR A 150 -0.96 -0.97 3.11
N THR A 151 -0.58 0.28 2.80
CA THR A 151 -0.02 0.73 1.51
C THR A 151 1.26 1.54 1.66
N HIS A 152 1.91 1.44 2.82
CA HIS A 152 2.98 2.34 3.25
C HIS A 152 4.29 2.19 2.47
N PHE A 153 4.52 1.09 1.75
CA PHE A 153 5.71 0.87 0.91
C PHE A 153 5.53 -0.25 -0.14
N TYR A 154 5.13 0.11 -1.36
CA TYR A 154 4.89 -0.84 -2.46
C TYR A 154 5.28 -0.26 -3.84
N GLY A 155 5.61 -1.13 -4.79
CA GLY A 155 5.84 -0.80 -6.19
C GLY A 155 4.76 -1.33 -7.11
N VAL A 156 4.57 -0.66 -8.25
CA VAL A 156 3.61 -1.02 -9.32
C VAL A 156 4.32 -0.97 -10.67
N ASN A 157 4.12 -2.02 -11.48
CA ASN A 157 4.62 -2.12 -12.84
C ASN A 157 3.70 -1.33 -13.79
N GLY A 158 4.29 -0.57 -14.72
CA GLY A 158 3.59 0.23 -15.73
C GLY A 158 2.58 -0.58 -16.54
N GLN A 159 2.89 -1.86 -16.81
CA GLN A 159 2.03 -2.79 -17.56
C GLN A 159 0.63 -2.98 -16.96
N ILE A 160 0.44 -2.78 -15.66
CA ILE A 160 -0.87 -2.99 -15.00
C ILE A 160 -1.63 -1.69 -14.71
N LEU A 161 -1.04 -0.52 -14.97
CA LEU A 161 -1.58 0.78 -14.55
C LEU A 161 -3.00 1.01 -15.08
N ASP A 162 -3.28 0.76 -16.35
CA ASP A 162 -4.62 0.99 -16.91
C ASP A 162 -5.71 0.11 -16.28
N ARG A 163 -5.43 -1.17 -16.05
CA ARG A 163 -6.40 -2.10 -15.43
C ARG A 163 -6.65 -1.73 -13.97
N LEU A 164 -5.60 -1.35 -13.24
CA LEU A 164 -5.69 -0.92 -11.85
C LEU A 164 -6.40 0.44 -11.69
N ILE A 165 -6.06 1.43 -12.52
CA ILE A 165 -6.71 2.75 -12.52
C ILE A 165 -8.20 2.60 -12.84
N ALA A 166 -8.56 1.86 -13.90
CA ALA A 166 -9.95 1.66 -14.28
C ALA A 166 -10.78 0.98 -13.17
N PHE A 167 -10.18 0.01 -12.45
CA PHE A 167 -10.82 -0.60 -11.28
C PHE A 167 -11.04 0.41 -10.13
N LEU A 168 -10.03 1.22 -9.80
CA LEU A 168 -10.14 2.25 -8.74
C LEU A 168 -11.12 3.38 -9.10
N GLU A 169 -11.33 3.66 -10.39
CA GLU A 169 -12.38 4.55 -10.86
C GLU A 169 -13.77 3.93 -10.69
N GLN A 170 -13.94 2.64 -11.01
CA GLN A 170 -15.19 1.91 -10.74
C GLN A 170 -15.52 1.82 -9.23
N VAL A 171 -14.50 1.63 -8.37
CA VAL A 171 -14.65 1.59 -6.90
C VAL A 171 -15.29 2.87 -6.36
N GLN A 172 -15.06 4.04 -6.96
CA GLN A 172 -15.69 5.30 -6.55
C GLN A 172 -17.11 5.50 -7.10
N GLN A 173 -17.49 4.78 -8.16
CA GLN A 173 -18.79 4.92 -8.84
C GLN A 173 -19.85 3.95 -8.28
N ARG A 174 -19.43 2.93 -7.52
CA ARG A 174 -20.29 1.95 -6.85
C ARG A 174 -20.73 2.45 -5.47
N PRO A 175 -21.87 1.95 -4.93
CA PRO A 175 -22.27 2.23 -3.55
C PRO A 175 -21.33 1.56 -2.53
N SER A 176 -21.29 2.08 -1.30
CA SER A 176 -20.51 1.46 -0.22
C SER A 176 -20.90 -0.01 0.01
N GLY A 177 -19.90 -0.87 0.20
CA GLY A 177 -20.11 -2.31 0.39
C GLY A 177 -20.48 -3.15 -0.85
N HIS A 178 -20.41 -2.59 -2.07
CA HIS A 178 -20.63 -3.32 -3.32
C HIS A 178 -19.74 -4.59 -3.45
N PRO A 179 -20.26 -5.75 -3.91
CA PRO A 179 -19.53 -7.03 -3.91
C PRO A 179 -18.25 -6.99 -4.75
N ASP A 180 -18.27 -6.36 -5.93
CA ASP A 180 -17.09 -6.23 -6.80
C ASP A 180 -16.09 -5.15 -6.33
N GLY A 181 -16.32 -4.58 -5.15
CA GLY A 181 -15.54 -3.48 -4.57
C GLY A 181 -16.18 -2.11 -4.83
N GLY A 182 -16.77 -1.53 -3.79
CA GLY A 182 -17.15 -0.10 -3.71
C GLY A 182 -16.29 0.66 -2.70
N PRO A 183 -16.65 1.91 -2.33
CA PRO A 183 -15.85 2.80 -1.48
C PRO A 183 -15.31 2.15 -0.20
N MET A 184 -13.98 2.10 -0.06
CA MET A 184 -13.26 1.39 1.00
C MET A 184 -11.81 1.91 1.15
N HIS A 185 -11.06 1.40 2.13
CA HIS A 185 -9.62 1.64 2.24
C HIS A 185 -8.86 1.10 1.01
N VAL A 186 -7.79 1.79 0.61
CA VAL A 186 -7.05 1.49 -0.63
C VAL A 186 -6.35 0.12 -0.61
N ASP A 187 -5.91 -0.37 0.55
CA ASP A 187 -5.38 -1.73 0.72
C ASP A 187 -6.46 -2.80 0.48
N GLY A 188 -7.68 -2.56 0.97
CA GLY A 188 -8.87 -3.34 0.65
C GLY A 188 -9.21 -3.30 -0.84
N ALA A 189 -9.08 -2.15 -1.50
CA ALA A 189 -9.31 -2.02 -2.94
C ALA A 189 -8.26 -2.81 -3.74
N TYR A 190 -6.97 -2.69 -3.40
CA TYR A 190 -5.89 -3.47 -4.01
C TYR A 190 -6.06 -4.98 -3.77
N CYS A 191 -6.50 -5.41 -2.58
CA CYS A 191 -6.82 -6.81 -2.33
C CYS A 191 -8.03 -7.30 -3.16
N THR A 192 -9.06 -6.46 -3.29
CA THR A 192 -10.25 -6.78 -4.09
C THR A 192 -9.89 -6.90 -5.57
N PHE A 193 -9.06 -5.99 -6.10
CA PHE A 193 -8.50 -6.17 -7.43
C PHE A 193 -7.66 -7.44 -7.50
N ARG A 194 -6.66 -7.66 -6.64
CA ARG A 194 -5.76 -8.83 -6.75
C ARG A 194 -6.51 -10.16 -6.79
N ALA A 195 -7.66 -10.27 -6.11
CA ALA A 195 -8.55 -11.43 -6.21
C ALA A 195 -9.30 -11.53 -7.57
N GLN A 196 -9.66 -10.40 -8.18
CA GLN A 196 -10.23 -10.27 -9.54
C GLN A 196 -9.15 -10.17 -10.65
N ASN A 197 -7.88 -10.00 -10.28
CA ASN A 197 -6.72 -9.75 -11.15
C ASN A 197 -5.71 -10.93 -10.97
N PRO A 198 -6.14 -12.22 -10.89
CA PRO A 198 -5.29 -13.33 -10.44
C PRO A 198 -4.21 -13.75 -11.45
N ASP A 199 -4.34 -13.28 -12.70
CA ASP A 199 -3.37 -13.39 -13.76
C ASP A 199 -2.13 -12.49 -13.56
N ILE A 200 -2.19 -11.56 -12.60
CA ILE A 200 -1.13 -10.61 -12.29
C ILE A 200 -0.42 -10.99 -10.98
N THR A 201 0.85 -11.38 -11.11
CA THR A 201 1.73 -11.69 -9.97
C THR A 201 1.85 -10.50 -9.02
N THR A 202 1.46 -10.71 -7.76
CA THR A 202 1.86 -9.85 -6.63
C THR A 202 3.01 -10.51 -5.88
N LEU A 203 4.09 -9.77 -5.63
CA LEU A 203 5.22 -10.18 -4.80
C LEU A 203 5.16 -9.52 -3.41
N ILE A 204 5.71 -10.19 -2.39
CA ILE A 204 6.04 -9.60 -1.08
C ILE A 204 7.53 -9.80 -0.78
N ALA A 205 8.15 -8.85 -0.08
CA ALA A 205 9.48 -9.03 0.49
C ALA A 205 9.44 -9.82 1.80
N GLU A 206 10.26 -10.87 1.92
CA GLU A 206 10.48 -11.59 3.16
C GLU A 206 11.99 -11.71 3.44
N PRO A 207 12.52 -11.16 4.56
CA PRO A 207 11.81 -10.41 5.59
C PRO A 207 11.23 -9.07 5.09
N ASN A 208 10.26 -8.55 5.85
CA ASN A 208 9.61 -7.26 5.61
C ASN A 208 10.64 -6.12 5.64
N LEU A 209 10.59 -5.20 4.67
CA LEU A 209 11.58 -4.13 4.49
C LEU A 209 11.11 -2.75 4.97
N GLY A 210 9.86 -2.61 5.41
CA GLY A 210 9.41 -1.37 6.05
C GLY A 210 8.10 -1.48 6.81
N TRP A 211 7.95 -0.62 7.82
CA TRP A 211 6.83 -0.65 8.78
C TRP A 211 6.17 0.72 8.88
N GLN A 212 4.89 0.75 9.18
CA GLN A 212 4.17 2.00 9.44
C GLN A 212 4.46 2.48 10.87
N ARG A 213 5.05 3.68 11.04
CA ARG A 213 5.32 4.24 12.37
C ARG A 213 4.03 4.70 13.04
N SER A 214 3.87 4.38 14.33
CA SER A 214 2.82 4.95 15.16
C SER A 214 3.02 6.47 15.31
N SER A 215 2.21 7.25 14.61
CA SER A 215 2.15 8.72 14.74
C SER A 215 0.79 9.15 15.29
N ARG A 216 0.63 10.42 15.70
CA ARG A 216 -0.71 10.98 15.92
C ARG A 216 -1.43 11.04 14.57
N SER A 217 -2.45 10.19 14.43
CA SER A 217 -3.31 10.10 13.26
C SER A 217 -4.35 11.22 13.26
N ASP A 218 -4.24 12.17 12.33
CA ASP A 218 -5.30 13.17 12.09
C ASP A 218 -6.61 12.52 11.57
N ILE A 219 -6.53 11.23 11.23
CA ILE A 219 -7.63 10.37 10.80
C ILE A 219 -8.59 10.05 11.95
N ASN A 220 -8.16 10.16 13.23
CA ASN A 220 -9.04 9.86 14.35
C ASN A 220 -8.82 10.76 15.59
N ALA A 221 -9.83 11.60 15.87
CA ALA A 221 -10.12 12.06 17.23
C ALA A 221 -10.79 10.97 18.08
N SER A 222 -11.27 9.88 17.45
CA SER A 222 -11.92 8.75 18.11
C SER A 222 -10.92 7.64 18.47
N ALA A 223 -10.94 7.31 19.76
CA ALA A 223 -10.14 6.32 20.46
C ALA A 223 -9.99 4.94 19.79
N TRP A 224 -8.74 4.59 19.43
CA TRP A 224 -7.99 3.31 19.56
C TRP A 224 -8.63 1.91 19.42
N TYR A 225 -9.94 1.77 19.21
CA TYR A 225 -10.67 0.50 19.27
C TYR A 225 -10.97 -0.16 17.91
N ASP A 226 -10.67 0.50 16.79
CA ASP A 226 -10.94 -0.03 15.43
C ASP A 226 -10.14 -1.32 15.11
N TYR A 227 -9.16 -1.67 15.93
CA TYR A 227 -8.42 -2.95 15.90
C TYR A 227 -9.16 -4.12 16.58
N VAL A 228 -10.47 -4.26 16.36
CA VAL A 228 -11.28 -5.41 16.80
C VAL A 228 -11.73 -6.23 15.58
N PRO A 229 -11.09 -7.37 15.26
CA PRO A 229 -11.45 -8.20 14.09
C PRO A 229 -12.88 -8.79 14.12
N LEU A 230 -13.54 -8.76 15.26
CA LEU A 230 -14.73 -9.57 15.59
C LEU A 230 -16.03 -9.15 14.87
N VAL A 231 -16.05 -8.02 14.15
CA VAL A 231 -17.25 -7.52 13.46
C VAL A 231 -17.51 -8.27 12.13
N ARG A 232 -16.47 -8.82 11.50
CA ARG A 232 -16.57 -9.41 10.15
C ARG A 232 -17.39 -10.71 10.12
N ASP A 233 -17.27 -11.55 11.14
CA ASP A 233 -17.93 -12.86 11.19
C ASP A 233 -19.41 -12.76 11.56
N VAL A 234 -19.76 -11.88 12.50
CA VAL A 234 -21.16 -11.61 12.88
C VAL A 234 -21.95 -11.07 11.68
N ALA A 235 -21.35 -10.17 10.89
CA ALA A 235 -21.96 -9.62 9.68
C ALA A 235 -22.16 -10.68 8.56
N ASN A 236 -21.42 -11.79 8.58
CA ASN A 236 -21.59 -12.89 7.63
C ASN A 236 -22.63 -13.90 8.11
N ALA A 237 -22.61 -14.27 9.40
CA ALA A 237 -23.62 -15.13 10.02
C ALA A 237 -25.04 -14.52 9.89
N ALA A 238 -25.19 -13.22 10.15
CA ALA A 238 -26.46 -12.51 10.00
C ALA A 238 -26.97 -12.47 8.55
N ARG A 239 -26.05 -12.40 7.56
CA ARG A 239 -26.41 -12.48 6.13
C ARG A 239 -26.91 -13.87 5.74
N GLY A 240 -26.26 -14.94 6.22
CA GLY A 240 -26.73 -16.31 6.00
C GLY A 240 -28.14 -16.55 6.55
N ALA A 241 -28.41 -16.11 7.79
CA ALA A 241 -29.72 -16.22 8.42
C ALA A 241 -30.81 -15.46 7.64
N LYS A 242 -30.52 -14.24 7.17
CA LYS A 242 -31.49 -13.42 6.42
C LYS A 242 -31.88 -14.04 5.07
N VAL A 243 -30.94 -14.67 4.37
CA VAL A 243 -31.21 -15.36 3.09
C VAL A 243 -32.01 -16.65 3.29
N TRP A 244 -31.83 -17.36 4.41
CA TRP A 244 -32.64 -18.54 4.73
C TRP A 244 -34.08 -18.19 5.09
N LEU A 245 -34.29 -17.11 5.86
CA LEU A 245 -35.62 -16.65 6.28
C LEU A 245 -36.44 -16.00 5.15
N SER A 246 -35.85 -15.68 4.01
CA SER A 246 -36.57 -15.13 2.84
C SER A 246 -36.81 -16.16 1.73
N ASN A 247 -36.50 -17.43 1.95
CA ASN A 247 -36.73 -18.55 1.02
C ASN A 247 -37.55 -19.68 1.68
N LYS A 248 -38.58 -19.30 2.45
CA LYS A 248 -39.50 -20.18 3.17
C LYS A 248 -40.91 -19.60 3.21
#